data_AF-A0A0P9S6R6-F1
#
_entry.id   AF-A0A0P9S6R6-F1
#
_cell.length_a   1.000
_cell.length_b   1.000
_cell.length_c   1.000
_cell.angle_alpha   90.00
_cell.angle_beta   90.00
_cell.angle_gamma   90.00
#
_symmetry.space_group_name_H-M   'P 1'
#
loop_
_entity.id
_entity.type
_entity.pdbx_description
1 polymer ?
#
loop_
_entity_poly.entity_id
_entity_poly.type
_entity_poly.pdbx_seq_one_letter_code
_entity_poly.pdbx_strand_id
1 'polypeptide(L)'
;MESLNLHETDSGLAWVEQFKLHDQPAALELLKAVRWVSAAEFVDALTKSIRKEAKSIPGPIALYIEQDLKVRNKKVERFYKQTRKPRSAYGVAIPPVRSKQAFNHEVGSEGVVGNIATGLKRKSPKKFLLHPTAQAIRKHKIRAFFVLADTVGSGQQSGDMLQSLWNVASVKSWMSLGLLQTRVIAFACTASGQAVLEKHPMRPKVIYDVPCPTIATSFDSFDAQRMVDLCDHYSPAKSGVKGMGFGDQGVLLAYAHGIPNNAPALFFKSSTKWVPLFKSRVTNPVAIEVETGLPRVPVAERLVKAEADKLAASRWLNRLDEDSKKMLLVMASLSRSPRTENAIAARTGLTLPDVRRWLEGGKHFQWISGANRLTDDGLLQLNHMKKKPKYEAAASLPWPENVVYHPTSLRAPD
;
A
#
# COMPACT_ATOMS: atom_id res chain seq x y z
N MET A 1 -16.75 -4.55 19.17
CA MET A 1 -15.57 -3.76 19.56
C MET A 1 -15.13 -2.99 18.34
N GLU A 2 -15.00 -1.68 18.45
CA GLU A 2 -14.42 -0.85 17.39
C GLU A 2 -12.90 -1.12 17.38
N SER A 3 -12.34 -1.36 16.20
CA SER A 3 -10.91 -1.61 16.04
C SER A 3 -10.11 -0.36 16.36
N LEU A 4 -9.09 -0.48 17.21
CA LEU A 4 -8.24 0.64 17.60
C LEU A 4 -7.14 0.88 16.56
N ASN A 5 -6.64 2.11 16.50
CA ASN A 5 -5.37 2.40 15.84
C ASN A 5 -4.20 1.99 16.74
N LEU A 6 -3.02 1.78 16.15
CA LEU A 6 -1.81 1.38 16.87
C LEU A 6 -1.42 2.28 18.06
N HIS A 7 -1.81 3.55 18.05
CA HIS A 7 -1.48 4.50 19.11
C HIS A 7 -2.54 4.58 20.21
N GLU A 8 -3.65 3.86 20.05
CA GLU A 8 -4.77 3.80 21.00
C GLU A 8 -4.79 2.46 21.76
N THR A 9 -3.94 1.50 21.35
CA THR A 9 -3.78 0.20 22.00
C THR A 9 -2.98 0.30 23.29
N ASP A 10 -3.23 -0.60 24.23
CA ASP A 10 -2.44 -0.71 25.46
C ASP A 10 -0.96 -0.93 25.14
N SER A 11 -0.69 -1.81 24.16
CA SER A 11 0.65 -2.08 23.63
C SER A 11 1.32 -0.82 23.07
N GLY A 12 0.57 0.02 22.36
CA GLY A 12 1.06 1.26 21.76
C GLY A 12 1.35 2.34 22.79
N LEU A 13 0.46 2.52 23.77
CA LEU A 13 0.64 3.45 24.87
C LEU A 13 1.86 3.06 25.72
N ALA A 14 1.97 1.79 26.10
CA ALA A 14 3.14 1.27 26.83
C ALA A 14 4.45 1.43 26.04
N TRP A 15 4.39 1.38 24.70
CA TRP A 15 5.56 1.67 23.86
C TRP A 15 5.96 3.15 23.92
N VAL A 16 5.00 4.09 23.90
CA VAL A 16 5.26 5.54 24.04
C VAL A 16 5.79 5.90 25.42
N GLU A 17 5.29 5.26 26.48
CA GLU A 17 5.71 5.55 27.87
C GLU A 17 7.18 5.26 28.16
N GLN A 18 7.84 4.42 27.36
CA GLN A 18 9.28 4.13 27.49
C GLN A 18 10.18 5.32 27.12
N PHE A 19 9.67 6.29 26.36
CA PHE A 19 10.42 7.48 25.98
C PHE A 19 10.50 8.49 27.12
N LYS A 20 11.56 9.31 27.14
CA LYS A 20 11.64 10.45 28.06
C LYS A 20 10.45 11.38 27.84
N LEU A 21 9.98 12.02 28.91
CA LEU A 21 8.79 12.89 28.89
C LEU A 21 8.77 13.92 27.75
N HIS A 22 9.91 14.52 27.40
CA HIS A 22 10.00 15.50 26.31
C HIS A 22 9.94 14.87 24.90
N ASP A 23 10.26 13.59 24.76
CA ASP A 23 10.27 12.85 23.50
C ASP A 23 8.95 12.10 23.24
N GLN A 24 8.13 11.89 24.26
CA GLN A 24 6.84 11.19 24.15
C GLN A 24 5.90 11.78 23.09
N PRO A 25 5.76 13.11 22.92
CA PRO A 25 4.95 13.68 21.84
C PRO A 25 5.45 13.26 20.45
N ALA A 26 6.77 13.26 20.22
CA ALA A 26 7.37 12.84 18.96
C ALA A 26 7.16 11.34 18.71
N ALA A 27 7.32 10.51 19.74
CA ALA A 27 7.06 9.08 19.66
C ALA A 27 5.60 8.78 19.30
N LEU A 28 4.65 9.50 19.90
CA LEU A 28 3.23 9.36 19.60
C LEU A 28 2.91 9.76 18.15
N GLU A 29 3.48 10.87 17.66
CA GLU A 29 3.33 11.29 16.26
C GLU A 29 3.91 10.26 15.28
N LEU A 30 5.09 9.72 15.60
CA LEU A 30 5.70 8.64 14.82
C LEU A 30 4.80 7.40 14.76
N LEU A 31 4.25 6.97 15.91
CA LEU A 31 3.35 5.82 15.98
C LEU A 31 2.04 6.05 15.21
N LYS A 32 1.47 7.26 15.29
CA LYS A 32 0.29 7.66 14.50
C LYS A 32 0.54 7.62 12.99
N ALA A 33 1.78 7.80 12.55
CA ALA A 33 2.14 7.72 11.15
C ALA A 33 2.35 6.28 10.65
N VAL A 34 2.50 5.29 11.55
CA VAL A 34 2.59 3.88 11.17
C VAL A 34 1.22 3.39 10.69
N ARG A 35 1.15 3.00 9.42
CA ARG A 35 -0.05 2.36 8.87
C ARG A 35 -0.05 0.87 9.20
N TRP A 36 -1.13 0.42 9.83
CA TRP A 36 -1.46 -0.99 9.93
C TRP A 36 -2.14 -1.50 8.65
N VAL A 37 -1.78 -2.69 8.19
CA VAL A 37 -2.37 -3.39 7.04
C VAL A 37 -2.84 -4.76 7.48
N SER A 38 -4.14 -5.02 7.36
CA SER A 38 -4.72 -6.30 7.76
C SER A 38 -4.42 -7.44 6.78
N ALA A 39 -4.65 -8.68 7.21
CA ALA A 39 -4.51 -9.83 6.33
C ALA A 39 -5.52 -9.77 5.17
N ALA A 40 -6.76 -9.37 5.44
CA ALA A 40 -7.82 -9.26 4.43
C ALA A 40 -7.51 -8.18 3.39
N GLU A 41 -7.07 -7.00 3.83
CA GLU A 41 -6.64 -5.90 2.94
C GLU A 41 -5.51 -6.36 2.02
N PHE A 42 -4.45 -6.94 2.60
CA PHE A 42 -3.27 -7.37 1.86
C PHE A 42 -3.62 -8.42 0.80
N VAL A 43 -4.35 -9.46 1.18
CA VAL A 43 -4.74 -10.56 0.30
C VAL A 43 -5.62 -10.05 -0.84
N ASP A 44 -6.62 -9.22 -0.54
CA ASP A 44 -7.54 -8.67 -1.53
C ASP A 44 -6.81 -7.79 -2.55
N ALA A 45 -6.03 -6.82 -2.06
CA ALA A 45 -5.28 -5.88 -2.89
C ALA A 45 -4.31 -6.60 -3.83
N LEU A 46 -3.42 -7.44 -3.28
CA LEU A 46 -2.41 -8.14 -4.07
C LEU A 46 -3.05 -9.10 -5.09
N THR A 47 -4.12 -9.81 -4.70
CA THR A 47 -4.86 -10.69 -5.61
C THR A 47 -5.50 -9.92 -6.77
N LYS A 48 -6.13 -8.77 -6.48
CA LYS A 48 -6.74 -7.90 -7.49
C LYS A 48 -5.68 -7.34 -8.44
N SER A 49 -4.56 -6.86 -7.92
CA SER A 49 -3.43 -6.36 -8.72
C SER A 49 -2.87 -7.44 -9.66
N ILE A 50 -2.59 -8.65 -9.17
CA ILE A 50 -2.11 -9.75 -10.00
C ILE A 50 -3.12 -10.10 -11.11
N ARG A 51 -4.41 -10.20 -10.78
CA ARG A 51 -5.46 -10.53 -11.76
C ARG A 51 -5.63 -9.43 -12.80
N LYS A 52 -5.62 -8.17 -12.40
CA LYS A 52 -5.72 -7.01 -13.30
C LYS A 52 -4.57 -7.02 -14.30
N GLU A 53 -3.34 -7.14 -13.82
CA GLU A 53 -2.16 -7.17 -14.66
C GLU A 53 -2.15 -8.40 -15.59
N ALA A 54 -2.60 -9.57 -15.10
CA ALA A 54 -2.68 -10.79 -15.89
C ALA A 54 -3.62 -10.71 -17.10
N LYS A 55 -4.66 -9.87 -17.07
CA LYS A 55 -5.57 -9.63 -18.21
C LYS A 55 -4.84 -9.05 -19.42
N SER A 56 -3.82 -8.23 -19.18
CA SER A 56 -3.04 -7.60 -20.26
C SER A 56 -1.94 -8.48 -20.86
N ILE A 57 -1.76 -9.71 -20.36
CA ILE A 57 -0.75 -10.66 -20.86
C ILE A 57 -1.43 -11.72 -21.74
N PRO A 58 -1.09 -11.82 -23.04
CA PRO A 58 -1.65 -12.85 -23.92
C PRO A 58 -0.90 -14.17 -23.75
N GLY A 59 -1.20 -14.91 -22.69
CA GLY A 59 -0.65 -16.25 -22.44
C GLY A 59 -0.38 -16.58 -20.96
N PRO A 60 0.24 -17.74 -20.67
CA PRO A 60 0.56 -18.16 -19.31
C PRO A 60 1.62 -17.28 -18.65
N ILE A 61 1.58 -17.19 -17.33
CA ILE A 61 2.39 -16.31 -16.48
C ILE A 61 3.10 -17.15 -15.44
N ALA A 62 4.40 -16.95 -15.29
CA ALA A 62 5.15 -17.48 -14.15
C ALA A 62 5.01 -16.53 -12.96
N LEU A 63 4.51 -17.06 -11.84
CA LEU A 63 4.50 -16.38 -10.56
C LEU A 63 5.77 -16.78 -9.79
N TYR A 64 6.51 -15.78 -9.36
CA TYR A 64 7.71 -15.91 -8.55
C TYR A 64 7.52 -15.14 -7.25
N ILE A 65 7.82 -15.77 -6.13
CA ILE A 65 7.72 -15.19 -4.79
C ILE A 65 9.07 -14.60 -4.44
N GLU A 66 9.06 -13.30 -4.15
CA GLU A 66 10.24 -12.61 -3.66
C GLU A 66 10.75 -13.29 -2.38
N GLN A 67 12.06 -13.45 -2.30
CA GLN A 67 12.73 -14.13 -1.21
C GLN A 67 14.21 -13.73 -1.19
N ASP A 68 14.86 -13.95 -0.05
CA ASP A 68 16.30 -13.76 0.06
C ASP A 68 17.08 -14.79 -0.77
N LEU A 69 17.96 -14.28 -1.64
CA LEU A 69 18.84 -15.10 -2.46
C LEU A 69 20.27 -15.12 -1.90
N LYS A 70 21.01 -16.18 -2.23
CA LYS A 70 22.43 -16.29 -1.91
C LYS A 70 23.21 -15.38 -2.84
N VAL A 71 23.94 -14.44 -2.23
CA VAL A 71 24.88 -13.54 -2.91
C VAL A 71 26.29 -13.90 -2.46
N ARG A 72 27.18 -14.21 -3.40
CA ARG A 72 28.60 -14.50 -3.13
C ARG A 72 29.46 -13.62 -4.04
N ASN A 73 30.45 -12.92 -3.47
CA ASN A 73 31.32 -11.99 -4.22
C ASN A 73 30.53 -11.01 -5.10
N LYS A 74 29.47 -10.40 -4.53
CA LYS A 74 28.53 -9.49 -5.22
C LYS A 74 27.79 -10.10 -6.42
N LYS A 75 27.82 -11.44 -6.58
CA LYS A 75 27.09 -12.16 -7.61
C LYS A 75 25.93 -12.92 -6.98
N VAL A 76 24.73 -12.59 -7.43
CA VAL A 76 23.51 -13.34 -7.07
C VAL A 76 23.55 -14.71 -7.74
N GLU A 77 23.16 -15.75 -7.01
CA GLU A 77 23.01 -17.09 -7.57
C GLU A 77 22.06 -17.11 -8.78
N ARG A 78 22.17 -18.11 -9.66
CA ARG A 78 21.27 -18.25 -10.81
C ARG A 78 19.97 -18.91 -10.40
N PHE A 79 18.85 -18.41 -10.94
CA PHE A 79 17.53 -18.94 -10.61
C PHE A 79 17.28 -20.36 -11.16
N TYR A 80 17.98 -20.70 -12.25
CA TYR A 80 17.96 -22.01 -12.88
C TYR A 80 19.38 -22.50 -13.15
N LYS A 81 19.56 -23.83 -13.20
CA LYS A 81 20.79 -24.43 -13.72
C LYS A 81 20.91 -24.14 -15.22
N GLN A 82 22.14 -24.15 -15.72
CA GLN A 82 22.43 -23.84 -17.12
C GLN A 82 23.50 -24.76 -17.68
N THR A 83 23.28 -25.26 -18.90
CA THR A 83 24.28 -26.04 -19.65
C THR A 83 25.42 -25.15 -20.15
N ARG A 84 26.58 -25.76 -20.46
CA ARG A 84 27.78 -25.03 -20.90
C ARG A 84 27.68 -24.55 -22.35
N LYS A 85 27.42 -25.46 -23.31
CA LYS A 85 27.18 -25.19 -24.73
C LYS A 85 26.24 -26.27 -25.32
N PRO A 86 25.19 -25.91 -26.07
CA PRO A 86 24.58 -24.57 -26.11
C PRO A 86 24.11 -24.17 -24.70
N ARG A 87 24.15 -22.87 -24.37
CA ARG A 87 23.72 -22.37 -23.06
C ARG A 87 22.20 -22.42 -22.96
N SER A 88 21.67 -23.33 -22.15
CA SER A 88 20.23 -23.53 -21.99
C SER A 88 19.86 -23.74 -20.52
N ALA A 89 18.77 -23.10 -20.09
CA ALA A 89 18.22 -23.26 -18.75
C ALA A 89 17.57 -24.64 -18.59
N TYR A 90 17.84 -25.32 -17.48
CA TYR A 90 17.24 -26.61 -17.16
C TYR A 90 16.99 -26.76 -15.65
N GLY A 91 16.14 -27.71 -15.30
CA GLY A 91 15.90 -28.12 -13.92
C GLY A 91 14.83 -27.29 -13.22
N VAL A 92 14.73 -27.52 -11.92
CA VAL A 92 13.77 -26.86 -11.04
C VAL A 92 14.17 -25.41 -10.79
N ALA A 93 13.15 -24.56 -10.62
CA ALA A 93 13.34 -23.23 -10.07
C ALA A 93 13.87 -23.33 -8.65
N ILE A 94 14.52 -22.25 -8.19
CA ILE A 94 14.67 -22.02 -6.74
C ILE A 94 13.28 -22.14 -6.08
N PRO A 95 13.12 -22.90 -4.98
CA PRO A 95 11.83 -23.05 -4.29
C PRO A 95 11.23 -21.70 -3.85
N PRO A 96 9.90 -21.55 -3.82
CA PRO A 96 9.24 -20.29 -3.43
C PRO A 96 9.50 -19.89 -1.98
N VAL A 97 9.63 -20.87 -1.08
CA VAL A 97 9.94 -20.68 0.33
C VAL A 97 11.15 -21.55 0.65
N ARG A 98 12.23 -20.92 1.12
CA ARG A 98 13.43 -21.63 1.59
C ARG A 98 14.19 -20.75 2.56
N SER A 99 14.89 -21.38 3.49
CA SER A 99 15.84 -20.67 4.34
C SER A 99 17.17 -20.44 3.65
N LYS A 100 17.79 -19.30 3.95
CA LYS A 100 19.16 -19.00 3.53
C LYS A 100 20.18 -19.88 4.27
N GLN A 101 19.89 -20.17 5.55
CA GLN A 101 20.70 -21.00 6.44
C GLN A 101 20.08 -22.40 6.57
N ALA A 102 20.91 -23.43 6.53
CA ALA A 102 20.45 -24.82 6.58
C ALA A 102 19.80 -25.21 7.91
N PHE A 103 20.08 -24.47 8.98
CA PHE A 103 19.64 -24.75 10.36
C PHE A 103 18.66 -23.72 10.92
N ASN A 104 18.33 -22.65 10.16
CA ASN A 104 17.36 -21.65 10.59
C ASN A 104 16.24 -21.54 9.55
N HIS A 105 15.14 -22.22 9.79
CA HIS A 105 13.97 -22.29 8.91
C HIS A 105 12.92 -21.25 9.29
N GLU A 106 13.28 -19.97 9.20
CA GLU A 106 12.33 -18.88 9.29
C GLU A 106 11.65 -18.63 7.93
N VAL A 107 10.36 -18.35 7.98
CA VAL A 107 9.54 -17.98 6.82
C VAL A 107 9.00 -16.59 7.06
N GLY A 108 9.32 -15.66 6.16
CA GLY A 108 8.83 -14.29 6.17
C GLY A 108 7.56 -14.10 5.33
N SER A 109 7.45 -12.93 4.68
CA SER A 109 6.32 -12.57 3.84
C SER A 109 6.16 -13.50 2.63
N GLU A 110 7.21 -14.23 2.23
CA GLU A 110 7.15 -15.24 1.16
C GLU A 110 6.14 -16.35 1.45
N GLY A 111 5.87 -16.67 2.72
CA GLY A 111 4.84 -17.64 3.10
C GLY A 111 3.44 -17.17 2.74
N VAL A 112 3.10 -15.93 3.11
CA VAL A 112 1.78 -15.33 2.85
C VAL A 112 1.59 -15.07 1.36
N VAL A 113 2.59 -14.48 0.70
CA VAL A 113 2.56 -14.22 -0.75
C VAL A 113 2.52 -15.55 -1.53
N GLY A 114 3.25 -16.57 -1.07
CA GLY A 114 3.22 -17.92 -1.61
C GLY A 114 1.84 -18.58 -1.53
N ASN A 115 1.11 -18.38 -0.44
CA ASN A 115 -0.26 -18.87 -0.30
C ASN A 115 -1.21 -18.19 -1.31
N ILE A 116 -1.12 -16.87 -1.48
CA ILE A 116 -1.90 -16.11 -2.48
C ILE A 116 -1.62 -16.66 -3.90
N ALA A 117 -0.35 -16.82 -4.26
CA ALA A 117 0.05 -17.32 -5.56
C ALA A 117 -0.39 -18.78 -5.80
N THR A 118 -0.37 -19.60 -4.75
CA THR A 118 -0.89 -20.98 -4.78
C THR A 118 -2.39 -20.99 -5.06
N GLY A 119 -3.16 -20.14 -4.39
CA GLY A 119 -4.60 -19.97 -4.65
C GLY A 119 -4.89 -19.54 -6.09
N LEU A 120 -4.11 -18.60 -6.64
CA LEU A 120 -4.23 -18.17 -8.04
C LEU A 120 -3.92 -19.29 -9.05
N LYS A 121 -2.86 -20.06 -8.82
CA LYS A 121 -2.53 -21.25 -9.62
C LYS A 121 -3.67 -22.27 -9.59
N ARG A 122 -4.20 -22.59 -8.39
CA ARG A 122 -5.31 -23.55 -8.24
C ARG A 122 -6.56 -23.09 -8.98
N LYS A 123 -6.91 -21.80 -8.88
CA LYS A 123 -8.10 -21.24 -9.54
C LYS A 123 -7.95 -21.13 -11.05
N SER A 124 -6.74 -20.93 -11.57
CA SER A 124 -6.50 -20.73 -13.01
C SER A 124 -5.19 -21.37 -13.47
N PRO A 125 -5.10 -22.71 -13.48
CA PRO A 125 -3.84 -23.45 -13.68
C PRO A 125 -3.27 -23.32 -15.09
N LYS A 126 -4.12 -23.04 -16.10
CA LYS A 126 -3.68 -22.74 -17.46
C LYS A 126 -3.03 -21.36 -17.58
N LYS A 127 -3.38 -20.43 -16.67
CA LYS A 127 -2.94 -19.04 -16.71
C LYS A 127 -1.72 -18.80 -15.83
N PHE A 128 -1.67 -19.40 -14.64
CA PHE A 128 -0.61 -19.16 -13.66
C PHE A 128 0.19 -20.42 -13.36
N LEU A 129 1.51 -20.30 -13.40
CA LEU A 129 2.44 -21.33 -12.98
C LEU A 129 3.31 -20.77 -11.87
N LEU A 130 3.27 -21.38 -10.68
CA LEU A 130 4.11 -21.00 -9.55
C LEU A 130 5.49 -21.66 -9.67
N HIS A 131 6.56 -20.85 -9.68
CA HIS A 131 7.96 -21.30 -9.78
C HIS A 131 8.17 -22.44 -10.78
N PRO A 132 7.76 -22.27 -12.06
CA PRO A 132 7.85 -23.33 -13.05
C PRO A 132 9.29 -23.76 -13.30
N THR A 133 9.48 -25.03 -13.68
CA THR A 133 10.77 -25.51 -14.17
C THR A 133 11.15 -24.80 -15.47
N ALA A 134 12.44 -24.77 -15.81
CA ALA A 134 12.90 -24.19 -17.07
C ALA A 134 12.25 -24.87 -18.31
N GLN A 135 11.99 -26.18 -18.21
CA GLN A 135 11.27 -26.94 -19.23
C GLN A 135 9.79 -26.52 -19.31
N ALA A 136 9.12 -26.32 -18.17
CA ALA A 136 7.73 -25.88 -18.13
C ALA A 136 7.55 -24.48 -18.74
N ILE A 137 8.51 -23.57 -18.53
CA ILE A 137 8.49 -22.24 -19.18
C ILE A 137 8.40 -22.37 -20.70
N ARG A 138 9.24 -23.22 -21.30
CA ARG A 138 9.25 -23.46 -22.75
C ARG A 138 8.00 -24.20 -23.21
N LYS A 139 7.62 -25.28 -22.53
CA LYS A 139 6.46 -26.12 -22.86
C LYS A 139 5.17 -25.30 -22.90
N HIS A 140 4.96 -24.45 -21.90
CA HIS A 140 3.75 -23.63 -21.77
C HIS A 140 3.88 -22.27 -22.45
N LYS A 141 5.01 -21.96 -23.09
CA LYS A 141 5.26 -20.68 -23.77
C LYS A 141 4.91 -19.48 -22.86
N ILE A 142 5.44 -19.48 -21.64
CA ILE A 142 5.16 -18.42 -20.66
C ILE A 142 5.52 -17.05 -21.25
N ARG A 143 4.61 -16.08 -21.11
CA ARG A 143 4.69 -14.75 -21.72
C ARG A 143 5.01 -13.64 -20.74
N ALA A 144 4.90 -13.90 -19.44
CA ALA A 144 5.33 -12.95 -18.43
C ALA A 144 5.88 -13.60 -17.17
N PHE A 145 6.84 -12.92 -16.54
CA PHE A 145 7.33 -13.21 -15.20
C PHE A 145 6.79 -12.15 -14.25
N PHE A 146 6.00 -12.57 -13.26
CA PHE A 146 5.51 -11.72 -12.19
C PHE A 146 6.27 -12.07 -10.91
N VAL A 147 7.10 -11.15 -10.43
CA VAL A 147 7.73 -11.22 -9.11
C VAL A 147 6.78 -10.58 -8.11
N LEU A 148 6.42 -11.33 -7.06
CA LEU A 148 5.42 -10.96 -6.08
C LEU A 148 6.09 -10.67 -4.75
N ALA A 149 5.82 -9.50 -4.17
CA ALA A 149 6.36 -9.06 -2.88
C ALA A 149 5.24 -8.46 -2.01
N ASP A 150 5.50 -8.33 -0.72
CA ASP A 150 4.67 -7.51 0.18
C ASP A 150 5.04 -6.02 0.05
N THR A 151 6.31 -5.70 0.31
CA THR A 151 6.84 -4.33 0.27
C THR A 151 8.10 -4.24 -0.57
N VAL A 152 8.15 -3.27 -1.49
CA VAL A 152 9.39 -2.84 -2.13
C VAL A 152 9.93 -1.62 -1.37
N GLY A 153 10.82 -1.88 -0.40
CA GLY A 153 11.51 -0.86 0.39
C GLY A 153 12.68 -0.23 -0.36
N SER A 154 13.86 -0.85 -0.32
CA SER A 154 15.02 -0.41 -1.12
C SER A 154 15.03 -0.98 -2.55
N GLY A 155 14.20 -1.98 -2.83
CA GLY A 155 14.21 -2.74 -4.08
C GLY A 155 15.30 -3.81 -4.18
N GLN A 156 16.14 -3.99 -3.14
CA GLN A 156 17.25 -4.95 -3.14
C GLN A 156 16.79 -6.39 -3.41
N GLN A 157 15.83 -6.93 -2.64
CA GLN A 157 15.46 -8.35 -2.72
C GLN A 157 14.77 -8.69 -4.05
N SER A 158 13.75 -7.91 -4.41
CA SER A 158 13.12 -7.99 -5.74
C SER A 158 14.14 -7.80 -6.88
N GLY A 159 15.10 -6.89 -6.72
CA GLY A 159 16.19 -6.66 -7.68
C GLY A 159 17.15 -7.84 -7.80
N ASP A 160 17.54 -8.45 -6.69
CA ASP A 160 18.37 -9.65 -6.65
C ASP A 160 17.64 -10.82 -7.30
N MET A 161 16.32 -10.95 -7.11
CA MET A 161 15.51 -11.95 -7.78
C MET A 161 15.50 -11.78 -9.30
N LEU A 162 15.30 -10.55 -9.78
CA LEU A 162 15.41 -10.23 -11.20
C LEU A 162 16.81 -10.50 -11.74
N GLN A 163 17.86 -10.14 -10.98
CA GLN A 163 19.24 -10.40 -11.36
C GLN A 163 19.54 -11.91 -11.43
N SER A 164 18.98 -12.70 -10.51
CA SER A 164 19.10 -14.16 -10.49
C SER A 164 18.50 -14.81 -11.74
N LEU A 165 17.33 -14.33 -12.17
CA LEU A 165 16.69 -14.72 -13.43
C LEU A 165 17.52 -14.26 -14.63
N TRP A 166 17.95 -13.00 -14.64
CA TRP A 166 18.79 -12.42 -15.69
C TRP A 166 20.12 -13.14 -15.85
N ASN A 167 20.69 -13.71 -14.79
CA ASN A 167 21.94 -14.48 -14.85
C ASN A 167 21.84 -15.79 -15.64
N VAL A 168 20.64 -16.16 -16.12
CA VAL A 168 20.36 -17.34 -16.94
C VAL A 168 20.24 -16.95 -18.42
N ALA A 169 21.09 -17.52 -19.28
CA ALA A 169 21.19 -17.15 -20.69
C ALA A 169 19.88 -17.31 -21.47
N SER A 170 19.08 -18.35 -21.20
CA SER A 170 17.77 -18.52 -21.85
C SER A 170 16.79 -17.40 -21.49
N VAL A 171 16.80 -16.92 -20.24
CA VAL A 171 15.95 -15.78 -19.83
C VAL A 171 16.36 -14.52 -20.58
N LYS A 172 17.67 -14.25 -20.67
CA LYS A 172 18.17 -13.11 -21.48
C LYS A 172 17.70 -13.20 -22.93
N SER A 173 17.80 -14.38 -23.55
CA SER A 173 17.35 -14.61 -24.92
C SER A 173 15.85 -14.41 -25.09
N TRP A 174 15.00 -14.88 -24.18
CA TRP A 174 13.56 -14.65 -24.26
C TRP A 174 13.19 -13.18 -24.12
N MET A 175 13.90 -12.45 -23.24
CA MET A 175 13.73 -11.01 -23.08
C MET A 175 14.18 -10.25 -24.34
N SER A 176 15.36 -10.56 -24.90
CA SER A 176 15.88 -9.87 -26.09
C SER A 176 15.03 -10.10 -27.34
N LEU A 177 14.39 -11.27 -27.44
CA LEU A 177 13.46 -11.60 -28.53
C LEU A 177 12.04 -11.05 -28.31
N GLY A 178 11.78 -10.30 -27.23
CA GLY A 178 10.45 -9.76 -26.91
C GLY A 178 9.40 -10.83 -26.57
N LEU A 179 9.84 -12.05 -26.23
CA LEU A 179 8.95 -13.17 -25.91
C LEU A 179 8.39 -13.07 -24.49
N LEU A 180 9.06 -12.32 -23.63
CA LEU A 180 8.78 -12.28 -22.20
C LEU A 180 8.66 -10.83 -21.70
N GLN A 181 7.59 -10.55 -20.96
CA GLN A 181 7.44 -9.32 -20.17
C GLN A 181 7.77 -9.59 -18.71
N THR A 182 8.22 -8.57 -17.98
CA THR A 182 8.53 -8.69 -16.55
C THR A 182 7.73 -7.67 -15.76
N ARG A 183 7.15 -8.11 -14.62
CA ARG A 183 6.48 -7.24 -13.66
C ARG A 183 6.95 -7.55 -12.25
N VAL A 184 7.11 -6.51 -11.44
CA VAL A 184 7.20 -6.64 -9.98
C VAL A 184 5.88 -6.13 -9.43
N ILE A 185 5.17 -6.96 -8.70
CA ILE A 185 3.85 -6.64 -8.13
C ILE A 185 3.99 -6.73 -6.61
N ALA A 186 3.80 -5.59 -5.94
CA ALA A 186 3.88 -5.48 -4.49
C ALA A 186 2.62 -4.84 -3.93
N PHE A 187 2.36 -4.97 -2.63
CA PHE A 187 1.32 -4.17 -2.00
C PHE A 187 1.77 -2.70 -1.86
N ALA A 188 2.96 -2.50 -1.30
CA ALA A 188 3.54 -1.17 -1.11
C ALA A 188 4.89 -1.02 -1.81
N CYS A 189 5.19 0.19 -2.30
CA CYS A 189 6.46 0.51 -2.94
C CYS A 189 6.92 1.93 -2.62
N THR A 190 8.19 2.11 -2.30
CA THR A 190 8.82 3.43 -2.18
C THR A 190 9.21 3.97 -3.56
N ALA A 191 9.35 5.29 -3.69
CA ALA A 191 9.84 5.89 -4.94
C ALA A 191 11.29 5.48 -5.27
N SER A 192 12.15 5.34 -4.25
CA SER A 192 13.53 4.90 -4.39
C SER A 192 13.61 3.45 -4.90
N GLY A 193 12.86 2.54 -4.28
CA GLY A 193 12.79 1.14 -4.67
C GLY A 193 12.22 0.95 -6.08
N GLN A 194 11.16 1.70 -6.43
CA GLN A 194 10.63 1.74 -7.79
C GLN A 194 11.73 2.13 -8.81
N ALA A 195 12.42 3.25 -8.56
CA ALA A 195 13.45 3.76 -9.47
C ALA A 195 14.63 2.79 -9.64
N VAL A 196 15.01 2.06 -8.60
CA VAL A 196 16.04 1.03 -8.66
C VAL A 196 15.59 -0.14 -9.54
N LEU A 197 14.37 -0.64 -9.33
CA LEU A 197 13.84 -1.79 -10.06
C LEU A 197 13.61 -1.48 -11.54
N GLU A 198 13.06 -0.31 -11.88
CA GLU A 198 12.78 0.07 -13.28
C GLU A 198 14.05 0.22 -14.12
N LYS A 199 15.19 0.52 -13.48
CA LYS A 199 16.52 0.58 -14.12
C LYS A 199 17.14 -0.80 -14.37
N HIS A 200 16.58 -1.87 -13.81
CA HIS A 200 17.12 -3.22 -13.98
C HIS A 200 17.10 -3.64 -15.47
N PRO A 201 18.08 -4.41 -15.99
CA PRO A 201 18.12 -4.83 -17.40
C PRO A 201 16.88 -5.58 -17.90
N MET A 202 16.14 -6.23 -17.01
CA MET A 202 14.85 -6.87 -17.36
C MET A 202 13.69 -5.87 -17.54
N ARG A 203 13.90 -4.57 -17.27
CA ARG A 203 12.95 -3.47 -17.38
C ARG A 203 11.56 -3.83 -16.84
N PRO A 204 11.47 -4.28 -15.57
CA PRO A 204 10.19 -4.67 -15.00
C PRO A 204 9.25 -3.48 -14.94
N LYS A 205 7.97 -3.69 -15.24
CA LYS A 205 6.92 -2.76 -14.83
C LYS A 205 6.65 -2.97 -13.33
N VAL A 206 6.84 -1.93 -12.52
CA VAL A 206 6.59 -2.00 -11.07
C VAL A 206 5.13 -1.60 -10.80
N ILE A 207 4.40 -2.49 -10.13
CA ILE A 207 2.97 -2.36 -9.84
C ILE A 207 2.81 -2.42 -8.32
N TYR A 208 2.09 -1.46 -7.77
CA TYR A 208 1.79 -1.42 -6.35
C TYR A 208 0.44 -0.76 -6.08
N ASP A 209 -0.16 -1.16 -4.97
CA ASP A 209 -1.47 -0.70 -4.53
C ASP A 209 -1.37 0.60 -3.74
N VAL A 210 -0.30 0.78 -2.95
CA VAL A 210 -0.12 1.94 -2.08
C VAL A 210 1.31 2.48 -2.16
N PRO A 211 1.54 3.80 -2.24
CA PRO A 211 2.85 4.38 -1.97
C PRO A 211 3.30 4.02 -0.54
N CYS A 212 4.48 3.43 -0.40
CA CYS A 212 4.97 3.00 0.90
C CYS A 212 5.28 4.23 1.77
N PRO A 213 4.60 4.41 2.92
CA PRO A 213 4.85 5.54 3.80
C PRO A 213 6.23 5.40 4.44
N THR A 214 6.98 6.48 4.46
CA THR A 214 8.27 6.60 5.13
C THR A 214 8.27 7.85 6.01
N ILE A 215 9.22 7.97 6.93
CA ILE A 215 9.40 9.20 7.71
C ILE A 215 9.51 10.42 6.78
N ALA A 216 10.37 10.33 5.75
CA ALA A 216 10.58 11.43 4.79
C ALA A 216 9.34 11.78 3.94
N THR A 217 8.34 10.91 3.85
CA THR A 217 7.11 11.17 3.06
C THR A 217 5.88 11.46 3.93
N SER A 218 5.95 11.14 5.22
CA SER A 218 4.84 11.29 6.17
C SER A 218 4.94 12.59 6.97
N PHE A 219 6.13 13.18 7.04
CA PHE A 219 6.43 14.41 7.77
C PHE A 219 7.06 15.46 6.83
N ASP A 220 6.98 16.73 7.22
CA ASP A 220 7.77 17.77 6.57
C ASP A 220 9.27 17.60 6.87
N SER A 221 10.15 18.38 6.24
CA SER A 221 11.60 18.18 6.37
C SER A 221 12.11 18.36 7.80
N PHE A 222 11.51 19.25 8.59
CA PHE A 222 11.96 19.52 9.95
C PHE A 222 11.51 18.40 10.89
N ASP A 223 10.23 18.04 10.82
CA ASP A 223 9.68 16.93 11.60
C ASP A 223 10.28 15.59 11.18
N ALA A 224 10.54 15.38 9.90
CA ALA A 224 11.21 14.16 9.42
C ALA A 224 12.59 14.01 10.05
N GLN A 225 13.39 15.08 10.13
CA GLN A 225 14.70 15.03 10.79
C GLN A 225 14.56 14.75 12.28
N ARG A 226 13.59 15.40 12.95
CA ARG A 226 13.28 15.12 14.36
C ARG A 226 12.91 13.65 14.60
N MET A 227 12.14 13.03 13.70
CA MET A 227 11.79 11.60 13.79
C MET A 227 12.99 10.68 13.51
N VAL A 228 13.89 11.06 12.59
CA VAL A 228 15.15 10.34 12.35
C VAL A 228 16.01 10.36 13.61
N ASP A 229 16.21 11.55 14.20
CA ASP A 229 17.02 11.74 15.40
C ASP A 229 16.44 10.95 16.60
N LEU A 230 15.10 10.94 16.74
CA LEU A 230 14.41 10.11 17.72
C LEU A 230 14.71 8.62 17.50
N CYS A 231 14.61 8.14 16.25
CA CYS A 231 14.88 6.75 15.89
C CYS A 231 16.33 6.35 16.18
N ASP A 232 17.29 7.25 15.94
CA ASP A 232 18.71 7.01 16.20
C ASP A 232 19.03 7.08 17.69
N HIS A 233 18.46 8.04 18.44
CA HIS A 233 18.68 8.21 19.88
C HIS A 233 18.20 6.99 20.69
N TYR A 234 17.01 6.47 20.35
CA TYR A 234 16.40 5.32 21.02
C TYR A 234 16.68 4.00 20.30
N SER A 235 17.60 3.98 19.33
CA SER A 235 17.91 2.77 18.56
C SER A 235 18.44 1.67 19.49
N PRO A 236 17.78 0.51 19.57
CA PRO A 236 18.27 -0.65 20.32
C PRO A 236 19.42 -1.37 19.58
N ALA A 237 19.80 -0.91 18.38
CA ALA A 237 20.88 -1.52 17.61
C ALA A 237 22.26 -1.14 18.16
N LYS A 238 23.27 -1.98 17.88
CA LYS A 238 24.67 -1.69 18.26
C LYS A 238 25.12 -0.35 17.66
N SER A 239 26.02 0.36 18.35
CA SER A 239 26.61 1.62 17.90
C SER A 239 27.09 1.52 16.44
N GLY A 240 26.71 2.51 15.62
CA GLY A 240 27.00 2.56 14.18
C GLY A 240 25.96 1.91 13.25
N VAL A 241 24.92 1.26 13.79
CA VAL A 241 23.79 0.75 13.00
C VAL A 241 22.64 1.76 13.01
N LYS A 242 22.25 2.23 11.81
CA LYS A 242 21.19 3.22 11.61
C LYS A 242 19.87 2.80 12.24
N GLY A 243 19.23 3.71 12.99
CA GLY A 243 17.94 3.51 13.66
C GLY A 243 16.77 3.36 12.69
N MET A 244 16.91 3.86 11.46
CA MET A 244 15.89 3.86 10.40
C MET A 244 15.64 2.50 9.72
N GLY A 245 16.35 1.44 10.13
CA GLY A 245 16.21 0.10 9.57
C GLY A 245 17.07 -0.14 8.34
N PHE A 246 16.82 -1.27 7.65
CA PHE A 246 17.59 -1.67 6.49
C PHE A 246 17.46 -0.66 5.34
N GLY A 247 18.58 -0.28 4.73
CA GLY A 247 18.60 0.66 3.61
C GLY A 247 18.18 2.08 3.97
N ASP A 248 18.06 2.43 5.25
CA ASP A 248 17.81 3.80 5.73
C ASP A 248 16.51 4.43 5.17
N GLN A 249 15.47 3.61 4.97
CA GLN A 249 14.22 4.06 4.37
C GLN A 249 13.20 4.57 5.40
N GLY A 250 13.26 4.10 6.65
CA GLY A 250 12.32 4.51 7.71
C GLY A 250 10.87 4.22 7.34
N VAL A 251 10.58 3.00 6.90
CA VAL A 251 9.22 2.58 6.47
C VAL A 251 8.26 2.59 7.65
N LEU A 252 7.09 3.22 7.47
CA LEU A 252 6.03 3.40 8.46
C LEU A 252 4.81 2.54 8.12
N LEU A 253 5.06 1.25 7.90
CA LEU A 253 4.04 0.27 7.50
C LEU A 253 4.24 -1.00 8.33
N ALA A 254 3.16 -1.54 8.88
CA ALA A 254 3.15 -2.80 9.61
C ALA A 254 2.03 -3.70 9.06
N TYR A 255 2.32 -4.97 8.82
CA TYR A 255 1.33 -5.94 8.35
C TYR A 255 0.88 -6.87 9.47
N ALA A 256 -0.32 -7.42 9.33
CA ALA A 256 -0.80 -8.52 10.17
C ALA A 256 0.13 -9.76 10.17
N HIS A 257 1.00 -9.90 9.16
CA HIS A 257 1.97 -10.99 9.06
C HIS A 257 3.42 -10.60 9.40
N GLY A 258 3.64 -9.35 9.83
CA GLY A 258 4.95 -8.88 10.29
C GLY A 258 5.26 -7.44 9.88
N ILE A 259 6.22 -6.82 10.56
CA ILE A 259 6.76 -5.51 10.16
C ILE A 259 7.98 -5.69 9.24
N PRO A 260 8.15 -4.90 8.16
CA PRO A 260 9.31 -4.96 7.28
C PRO A 260 10.61 -4.59 8.01
N ASN A 261 11.74 -5.14 7.55
CA ASN A 261 13.07 -4.82 8.11
C ASN A 261 13.56 -3.41 7.75
N ASN A 262 12.88 -2.74 6.81
CA ASN A 262 13.11 -1.34 6.44
C ASN A 262 12.41 -0.34 7.39
N ALA A 263 11.61 -0.82 8.34
CA ALA A 263 11.02 0.02 9.37
C ALA A 263 12.09 0.44 10.40
N PRO A 264 11.86 1.53 11.16
CA PRO A 264 12.74 1.90 12.26
C PRO A 264 12.96 0.75 13.25
N ALA A 265 14.21 0.54 13.65
CA ALA A 265 14.65 -0.58 14.48
C ALA A 265 13.99 -0.60 15.86
N LEU A 266 13.65 0.57 16.40
CA LEU A 266 12.93 0.71 17.67
C LEU A 266 11.57 0.00 17.70
N PHE A 267 10.98 -0.29 16.53
CA PHE A 267 9.70 -0.98 16.46
C PHE A 267 9.83 -2.49 16.61
N PHE A 268 11.00 -3.10 16.39
CA PHE A 268 11.10 -4.57 16.37
C PHE A 268 12.35 -5.19 16.99
N LYS A 269 13.41 -4.41 17.23
CA LYS A 269 14.60 -4.90 17.92
C LYS A 269 14.48 -4.63 19.42
N SER A 270 14.87 -5.60 20.22
CA SER A 270 14.94 -5.45 21.68
C SER A 270 16.36 -5.21 22.15
N SER A 271 16.49 -4.48 23.26
CA SER A 271 17.73 -4.39 24.04
C SER A 271 17.42 -4.60 25.52
N THR A 272 18.43 -4.52 26.39
CA THR A 272 18.20 -4.56 27.84
C THR A 272 17.42 -3.34 28.36
N LYS A 273 17.37 -2.25 27.60
CA LYS A 273 16.72 -0.98 27.96
C LYS A 273 15.54 -0.63 27.05
N TRP A 274 15.18 -1.50 26.12
CA TRP A 274 14.19 -1.20 25.09
C TRP A 274 13.30 -2.38 24.77
N VAL A 275 11.99 -2.18 24.92
CA VAL A 275 10.95 -3.15 24.59
C VAL A 275 10.20 -2.67 23.34
N PRO A 276 10.42 -3.32 22.17
CA PRO A 276 9.79 -2.94 20.92
C PRO A 276 8.31 -3.34 20.88
N LEU A 277 7.50 -2.55 20.17
CA LEU A 277 6.08 -2.85 19.92
C LEU A 277 5.87 -4.18 19.15
N PHE A 278 6.74 -4.47 18.18
CA PHE A 278 6.68 -5.66 17.32
C PHE A 278 7.94 -6.51 17.48
N LYS A 279 8.17 -7.01 18.70
CA LYS A 279 9.37 -7.79 19.05
C LYS A 279 9.66 -8.89 18.03
N SER A 280 10.90 -8.94 17.54
CA SER A 280 11.35 -9.89 16.51
C SER A 280 10.51 -9.84 15.22
N ARG A 281 9.95 -8.66 14.92
CA ARG A 281 9.07 -8.38 13.79
C ARG A 281 7.72 -9.09 13.82
N VAL A 282 7.35 -9.68 14.96
CA VAL A 282 6.08 -10.38 15.16
C VAL A 282 5.01 -9.35 15.50
N THR A 283 3.88 -9.41 14.79
CA THR A 283 2.78 -8.46 14.95
C THR A 283 1.50 -9.09 15.52
N ASN A 284 1.42 -10.42 15.65
CA ASN A 284 0.24 -11.15 16.14
C ASN A 284 -0.33 -10.62 17.47
N PRO A 285 0.47 -10.28 18.50
CA PRO A 285 -0.09 -9.78 19.76
C PRO A 285 -0.88 -8.48 19.58
N VAL A 286 -0.31 -7.54 18.81
CA VAL A 286 -0.94 -6.25 18.52
C VAL A 286 -2.09 -6.41 17.52
N ALA A 287 -1.98 -7.35 16.57
CA ALA A 287 -2.99 -7.59 15.53
C ALA A 287 -4.39 -7.82 16.10
N ILE A 288 -4.50 -8.50 17.25
CA ILE A 288 -5.78 -8.78 17.90
C ILE A 288 -6.51 -7.48 18.28
N GLU A 289 -5.77 -6.41 18.58
CA GLU A 289 -6.32 -5.12 19.00
C GLU A 289 -6.68 -4.20 17.81
N VAL A 290 -5.97 -4.36 16.68
CA VAL A 290 -6.04 -3.42 15.53
C VAL A 290 -6.57 -4.04 14.23
N GLU A 291 -6.80 -5.36 14.16
CA GLU A 291 -7.19 -6.01 12.92
C GLU A 291 -8.55 -5.54 12.44
N THR A 292 -8.52 -4.84 11.32
CA THR A 292 -9.69 -4.40 10.56
C THR A 292 -9.80 -5.29 9.33
N GLY A 293 -11.02 -5.64 8.89
CA GLY A 293 -11.20 -6.42 7.67
C GLY A 293 -10.68 -5.70 6.42
N LEU A 294 -11.58 -5.25 5.55
CA LEU A 294 -11.18 -4.36 4.44
C LEU A 294 -10.93 -2.94 4.96
N PRO A 295 -10.00 -2.19 4.36
CA PRO A 295 -9.62 -0.87 4.86
C PRO A 295 -10.81 0.09 4.76
N ARG A 296 -11.06 0.83 5.84
CA ARG A 296 -11.96 1.99 5.84
C ARG A 296 -11.11 3.25 5.80
N VAL A 297 -11.39 4.14 4.85
CA VAL A 297 -10.69 5.42 4.78
C VAL A 297 -11.37 6.37 5.77
N PRO A 298 -10.67 6.92 6.77
CA PRO A 298 -11.27 7.89 7.70
C PRO A 298 -11.44 9.23 6.98
N VAL A 299 -12.53 9.38 6.23
CA VAL A 299 -12.74 10.46 5.26
C VAL A 299 -12.64 11.83 5.93
N ALA A 300 -13.26 12.01 7.10
CA ALA A 300 -13.21 13.28 7.83
C ALA A 300 -11.77 13.67 8.21
N GLU A 301 -11.01 12.76 8.81
CA GLU A 301 -9.61 13.00 9.18
C GLU A 301 -8.73 13.31 7.97
N ARG A 302 -8.94 12.60 6.85
CA ARG A 302 -8.20 12.82 5.61
C ARG A 302 -8.52 14.17 4.98
N LEU A 303 -9.76 14.64 5.09
CA LEU A 303 -10.15 15.99 4.68
C LEU A 303 -9.51 17.06 5.56
N VAL A 304 -9.46 16.87 6.89
CA VAL A 304 -8.73 17.78 7.81
C VAL A 304 -7.25 17.86 7.42
N LYS A 305 -6.58 16.72 7.20
CA LYS A 305 -5.19 16.70 6.72
C LYS A 305 -4.99 17.38 5.36
N ALA A 306 -6.04 17.46 4.55
CA ALA A 306 -6.05 18.19 3.29
C ALA A 306 -6.43 19.68 3.43
N GLU A 307 -6.50 20.26 4.65
CA GLU A 307 -7.01 21.63 4.94
C GLU A 307 -8.41 21.86 4.36
N ALA A 308 -9.23 20.81 4.37
CA ALA A 308 -10.61 20.85 3.95
C ALA A 308 -11.56 20.75 5.15
N ASP A 309 -11.28 21.51 6.22
CA ASP A 309 -11.97 21.43 7.52
C ASP A 309 -13.49 21.63 7.41
N LYS A 310 -13.91 22.55 6.54
CA LYS A 310 -15.34 22.79 6.26
C LYS A 310 -16.03 21.57 5.66
N LEU A 311 -15.33 20.83 4.80
CA LEU A 311 -15.85 19.56 4.25
C LEU A 311 -15.83 18.46 5.30
N ALA A 312 -14.77 18.37 6.10
CA ALA A 312 -14.66 17.39 7.18
C ALA A 312 -15.76 17.53 8.23
N ALA A 313 -16.12 18.77 8.60
CA ALA A 313 -17.14 19.07 9.61
C ALA A 313 -18.59 18.96 9.08
N SER A 314 -18.78 18.65 7.80
CA SER A 314 -20.11 18.69 7.17
C SER A 314 -20.96 17.47 7.53
N ARG A 315 -22.17 17.69 8.08
CA ARG A 315 -23.11 16.61 8.47
C ARG A 315 -23.54 15.70 7.32
N TRP A 316 -23.57 16.23 6.09
CA TRP A 316 -23.94 15.46 4.90
C TRP A 316 -22.84 14.49 4.45
N LEU A 317 -21.60 14.64 4.92
CA LEU A 317 -20.49 13.75 4.57
C LEU A 317 -20.79 12.29 4.94
N ASN A 318 -21.43 12.06 6.09
CA ASN A 318 -21.82 10.72 6.52
C ASN A 318 -22.97 10.12 5.71
N ARG A 319 -23.72 10.94 4.97
CA ARG A 319 -24.84 10.51 4.12
C ARG A 319 -24.41 10.16 2.70
N LEU A 320 -23.21 10.58 2.28
CA LEU A 320 -22.67 10.19 0.99
C LEU A 320 -22.40 8.69 0.94
N ASP A 321 -22.56 8.12 -0.25
CA ASP A 321 -22.02 6.81 -0.56
C ASP A 321 -20.47 6.84 -0.60
N GLU A 322 -19.86 5.67 -0.51
CA GLU A 322 -18.39 5.55 -0.45
C GLU A 322 -17.70 6.05 -1.73
N ASP A 323 -18.31 5.88 -2.90
CA ASP A 323 -17.75 6.29 -4.17
C ASP A 323 -17.72 7.84 -4.25
N SER A 324 -18.80 8.51 -3.82
CA SER A 324 -18.85 9.97 -3.66
C SER A 324 -17.81 10.50 -2.67
N LYS A 325 -17.62 9.85 -1.52
CA LYS A 325 -16.58 10.23 -0.54
C LYS A 325 -15.17 10.14 -1.13
N LYS A 326 -14.89 9.09 -1.91
CA LYS A 326 -13.59 8.91 -2.58
C LYS A 326 -13.35 9.98 -3.64
N MET A 327 -14.35 10.30 -4.46
CA MET A 327 -14.25 11.41 -5.42
C MET A 327 -13.96 12.73 -4.71
N LEU A 328 -14.70 13.02 -3.63
CA LEU A 328 -14.51 14.23 -2.82
C LEU A 328 -13.08 14.33 -2.25
N LEU A 329 -12.55 13.23 -1.71
CA LEU A 329 -11.18 13.16 -1.21
C LEU A 329 -10.15 13.45 -2.30
N VAL A 330 -10.31 12.84 -3.48
CA VAL A 330 -9.42 13.08 -4.62
C VAL A 330 -9.48 14.55 -5.02
N MET A 331 -10.67 15.11 -5.23
CA MET A 331 -10.85 16.52 -5.59
C MET A 331 -10.27 17.47 -4.54
N ALA A 332 -10.54 17.24 -3.25
CA ALA A 332 -10.00 18.04 -2.15
C ALA A 332 -8.46 18.00 -2.14
N SER A 333 -7.87 16.84 -2.44
CA SER A 333 -6.41 16.70 -2.55
C SER A 333 -5.81 17.45 -3.76
N LEU A 334 -6.56 17.69 -4.84
CA LEU A 334 -6.03 18.42 -5.99
C LEU A 334 -5.79 19.91 -5.74
N SER A 335 -6.23 20.45 -4.60
CA SER A 335 -5.90 21.81 -4.18
C SER A 335 -4.39 22.03 -4.01
N ARG A 336 -3.61 20.98 -3.67
CA ARG A 336 -2.16 21.08 -3.42
C ARG A 336 -1.30 20.30 -4.39
N SER A 337 -0.13 20.86 -4.68
CA SER A 337 0.97 20.17 -5.34
C SER A 337 1.73 19.27 -4.35
N PRO A 338 2.42 18.21 -4.81
CA PRO A 338 2.34 17.64 -6.16
C PRO A 338 1.01 16.90 -6.41
N ARG A 339 0.52 16.95 -7.64
CA ARG A 339 -0.76 16.35 -8.08
C ARG A 339 -0.55 15.02 -8.82
N THR A 340 0.50 14.31 -8.42
CA THR A 340 0.80 12.97 -8.92
C THR A 340 -0.10 11.95 -8.23
N GLU A 341 -0.34 10.81 -8.88
CA GLU A 341 -1.16 9.74 -8.29
C GLU A 341 -0.62 9.30 -6.92
N ASN A 342 0.71 9.21 -6.77
CA ASN A 342 1.36 8.85 -5.51
C ASN A 342 1.08 9.86 -4.41
N ALA A 343 1.20 11.16 -4.70
CA ALA A 343 0.97 12.20 -3.72
C ALA A 343 -0.51 12.30 -3.32
N ILE A 344 -1.42 12.01 -4.25
CA ILE A 344 -2.85 11.95 -3.97
C ILE A 344 -3.17 10.72 -3.11
N ALA A 345 -2.65 9.55 -3.46
CA ALA A 345 -2.84 8.31 -2.69
C ALA A 345 -2.30 8.45 -1.26
N ALA A 346 -1.12 9.04 -1.08
CA ALA A 346 -0.54 9.28 0.25
C ALA A 346 -1.42 10.18 1.12
N ARG A 347 -1.95 11.27 0.56
CA ARG A 347 -2.79 12.23 1.31
C ARG A 347 -4.18 11.68 1.60
N THR A 348 -4.80 11.03 0.63
CA THR A 348 -6.17 10.51 0.75
C THR A 348 -6.25 9.17 1.49
N GLY A 349 -5.16 8.41 1.54
CA GLY A 349 -5.16 7.03 2.02
C GLY A 349 -5.77 6.02 1.04
N LEU A 350 -6.15 6.46 -0.17
CA LEU A 350 -6.68 5.60 -1.22
C LEU A 350 -5.58 4.80 -1.91
N THR A 351 -5.96 3.66 -2.47
CA THR A 351 -5.06 2.86 -3.31
C THR A 351 -4.83 3.57 -4.65
N LEU A 352 -3.69 3.34 -5.30
CA LEU A 352 -3.41 3.88 -6.64
C LEU A 352 -4.46 3.48 -7.68
N PRO A 353 -4.97 2.24 -7.71
CA PRO A 353 -6.10 1.89 -8.57
C PRO A 353 -7.34 2.76 -8.33
N ASP A 354 -7.69 3.04 -7.07
CA ASP A 354 -8.83 3.92 -6.73
C ASP A 354 -8.54 5.37 -7.16
N VAL A 355 -7.36 5.90 -6.85
CA VAL A 355 -6.96 7.26 -7.27
C VAL A 355 -7.05 7.42 -8.78
N ARG A 356 -6.53 6.45 -9.56
CA ARG A 356 -6.63 6.47 -11.02
C ARG A 356 -8.08 6.49 -11.49
N ARG A 357 -8.92 5.60 -10.95
CA ARG A 357 -10.34 5.52 -11.29
C ARG A 357 -11.04 6.86 -11.07
N TRP A 358 -10.80 7.50 -9.93
CA TRP A 358 -11.45 8.77 -9.58
C TRP A 358 -10.88 9.97 -10.31
N LEU A 359 -9.59 9.97 -10.64
CA LEU A 359 -9.01 10.96 -11.55
C LEU A 359 -9.60 10.84 -12.96
N GLU A 360 -9.75 9.63 -13.50
CA GLU A 360 -10.39 9.38 -14.79
C GLU A 360 -11.86 9.81 -14.77
N GLY A 361 -12.61 9.46 -13.71
CA GLY A 361 -13.99 9.90 -13.54
C GLY A 361 -14.13 11.41 -13.47
N GLY A 362 -13.31 12.10 -12.67
CA GLY A 362 -13.37 13.56 -12.56
C GLY A 362 -12.92 14.26 -13.85
N LYS A 363 -12.02 13.65 -14.64
CA LYS A 363 -11.69 14.12 -16.00
C LYS A 363 -12.85 13.96 -16.97
N HIS A 364 -13.55 12.84 -16.90
CA HIS A 364 -14.73 12.58 -17.71
C HIS A 364 -15.84 13.60 -17.43
N PHE A 365 -16.09 13.94 -16.16
CA PHE A 365 -17.04 14.99 -15.76
C PHE A 365 -16.52 16.42 -15.91
N GLN A 366 -15.31 16.60 -16.46
CA GLN A 366 -14.65 17.91 -16.60
C GLN A 366 -14.45 18.68 -15.29
N TRP A 367 -14.52 18.03 -14.13
CA TRP A 367 -14.17 18.61 -12.82
C TRP A 367 -12.66 18.65 -12.60
N ILE A 368 -11.92 17.79 -13.31
CA ILE A 368 -10.48 17.65 -13.25
C ILE A 368 -9.90 17.79 -14.66
N SER A 369 -8.88 18.61 -14.83
CA SER A 369 -8.18 18.79 -16.10
C SER A 369 -7.22 17.63 -16.39
N GLY A 370 -6.73 17.56 -17.63
CA GLY A 370 -5.71 16.58 -18.04
C GLY A 370 -4.43 16.62 -17.19
N ALA A 371 -4.08 17.80 -16.66
CA ALA A 371 -2.94 18.02 -15.76
C ALA A 371 -3.25 17.76 -14.27
N ASN A 372 -4.34 17.03 -13.98
CA ASN A 372 -4.83 16.75 -12.63
C ASN A 372 -5.06 18.03 -11.80
N ARG A 373 -5.61 19.10 -12.37
CA ARG A 373 -6.02 20.30 -11.62
C ARG A 373 -7.53 20.38 -11.56
N LEU A 374 -8.09 20.96 -10.51
CA LEU A 374 -9.51 21.31 -10.51
C LEU A 374 -9.77 22.33 -11.62
N THR A 375 -10.83 22.11 -12.37
CA THR A 375 -11.41 23.12 -13.27
C THR A 375 -12.30 24.08 -12.47
N ASP A 376 -12.81 25.12 -13.12
CA ASP A 376 -13.76 26.04 -12.49
C ASP A 376 -15.02 25.28 -12.02
N ASP A 377 -15.55 24.36 -12.83
CA ASP A 377 -16.66 23.48 -12.45
C ASP A 377 -16.32 22.61 -11.25
N GLY A 378 -15.15 21.98 -11.25
CA GLY A 378 -14.70 21.15 -10.12
C GLY A 378 -14.54 21.96 -8.82
N LEU A 379 -14.04 23.19 -8.93
CA LEU A 379 -13.93 24.10 -7.79
C LEU A 379 -15.31 24.56 -7.30
N LEU A 380 -16.23 24.85 -8.22
CA LEU A 380 -17.63 25.18 -7.90
C LEU A 380 -18.31 24.03 -7.16
N GLN A 381 -18.11 22.78 -7.58
CA GLN A 381 -18.63 21.60 -6.88
C GLN A 381 -18.08 21.51 -5.43
N LEU A 382 -16.77 21.63 -5.24
CA LEU A 382 -16.19 21.63 -3.90
C LEU A 382 -16.71 22.80 -3.05
N ASN A 383 -16.85 23.98 -3.63
CA ASN A 383 -17.34 25.15 -2.93
C ASN A 383 -18.82 25.03 -2.59
N HIS A 384 -19.62 24.44 -3.46
CA HIS A 384 -21.02 24.11 -3.18
C HIS A 384 -21.12 23.16 -1.99
N MET A 385 -20.31 22.11 -1.98
CA MET A 385 -20.24 21.14 -0.87
C MET A 385 -19.73 21.76 0.45
N LYS A 386 -18.88 22.78 0.40
CA LYS A 386 -18.43 23.54 1.59
C LYS A 386 -19.51 24.45 2.18
N LYS A 387 -20.54 24.83 1.42
CA LYS A 387 -21.61 25.67 1.94
C LYS A 387 -22.41 24.86 2.95
N LYS A 388 -22.71 25.45 4.11
CA LYS A 388 -23.73 24.89 5.01
C LYS A 388 -24.99 24.69 4.17
N PRO A 389 -25.69 23.55 4.27
CA PRO A 389 -27.02 23.47 3.70
C PRO A 389 -27.78 24.67 4.27
N LYS A 390 -28.29 25.54 3.40
CA LYS A 390 -29.39 26.43 3.77
C LYS A 390 -30.57 25.50 4.04
N TYR A 391 -30.57 24.83 5.20
CA TYR A 391 -31.82 24.70 5.90
C TYR A 391 -32.13 26.15 6.30
N GLU A 392 -32.78 26.88 5.38
CA GLU A 392 -33.94 27.61 5.84
C GLU A 392 -34.71 26.54 6.60
N ALA A 393 -34.69 26.59 7.93
CA ALA A 393 -35.73 25.94 8.71
C ALA A 393 -36.99 26.34 7.95
N ALA A 394 -37.66 25.39 7.29
CA ALA A 394 -38.79 25.67 6.41
C ALA A 394 -39.57 26.72 7.16
N ALA A 395 -39.55 27.97 6.66
CA ALA A 395 -40.10 29.07 7.42
C ALA A 395 -41.46 28.55 7.80
N SER A 396 -41.71 28.40 9.11
CA SER A 396 -42.99 27.88 9.56
C SER A 396 -43.97 28.80 8.88
N LEU A 397 -44.59 28.32 7.79
CA LEU A 397 -45.55 29.12 7.04
C LEU A 397 -46.50 29.53 8.15
N PRO A 398 -46.64 30.84 8.43
CA PRO A 398 -47.47 31.26 9.53
C PRO A 398 -48.82 30.65 9.24
N TRP A 399 -49.17 29.59 9.99
CA TRP A 399 -50.52 29.10 9.99
C TRP A 399 -51.29 30.27 10.57
N PRO A 400 -52.19 30.91 9.80
CA PRO A 400 -52.94 32.01 10.35
C PRO A 400 -53.70 31.44 11.55
N GLU A 401 -53.50 31.98 12.74
CA GLU A 401 -54.09 31.47 13.99
C GLU A 401 -55.63 31.46 13.98
N ASN A 402 -56.27 31.89 12.89
CA ASN A 402 -57.72 32.00 12.72
C ASN A 402 -58.21 31.61 11.31
N VAL A 403 -57.69 30.54 10.68
CA VAL A 403 -58.37 29.98 9.50
C VAL A 403 -59.53 29.09 9.96
N VAL A 404 -60.70 29.69 10.16
CA VAL A 404 -61.93 28.93 10.32
C VAL A 404 -62.30 28.33 8.96
N TYR A 405 -62.08 27.03 8.81
CA TYR A 405 -62.47 26.29 7.61
C TYR A 405 -64.00 26.16 7.57
N HIS A 406 -64.64 26.85 6.62
CA HIS A 406 -66.06 26.68 6.31
C HIS A 406 -66.21 25.84 5.02
N PRO A 407 -66.46 24.53 5.12
CA PRO A 407 -66.67 23.70 3.93
C PRO A 407 -67.95 24.14 3.21
N THR A 408 -67.79 24.65 1.98
CA THR A 408 -68.90 25.08 1.11
C THR A 408 -69.60 23.91 0.41
N SER A 409 -69.09 22.68 0.55
CA SER A 409 -69.61 21.47 -0.11
C SER A 409 -70.68 20.72 0.69
N LEU A 410 -71.02 21.16 1.90
CA LEU A 410 -72.11 20.61 2.72
C LEU A 410 -73.25 21.62 2.84
N ARG A 411 -73.91 21.93 1.72
CA ARG A 411 -75.26 22.48 1.76
C ARG A 411 -76.25 21.32 1.60
N ALA A 412 -77.24 21.26 2.48
CA ALA A 412 -78.37 20.36 2.30
C ALA A 412 -79.11 20.74 1.00
N PRO A 413 -79.56 19.76 0.20
CA PRO A 413 -80.41 20.04 -0.96
C PRO A 413 -81.78 20.57 -0.48
N ASP A 414 -82.31 21.56 -1.22
CA ASP A 414 -83.65 22.15 -1.00
C ASP A 414 -84.78 21.13 -1.26
#